data_AF-A0A225AHJ7-F1
#
_entry.id   AF-A0A225AHJ7-F1
#
_cell.length_a   1.000
_cell.length_b   1.000
_cell.length_c   1.000
_cell.angle_alpha   90.00
_cell.angle_beta   90.00
_cell.angle_gamma   90.00
#
_symmetry.space_group_name_H-M   'P 1'
#
loop_
_entity.id
_entity.type
_entity.pdbx_description
1 polymer ?
#
loop_
_entity_poly.entity_id
_entity_poly.type
_entity_poly.pdbx_seq_one_letter_code
_entity_poly.pdbx_strand_id
1 'polypeptide(L)'
;MGSSMVRRVPLEVAMQIVEAAKLSSIADTRNMLTAFEWRLPDSYWQSKCDMDLIFEYDDLRKTNALVDWQFLALATEELLENPGWFDNSGLRIRRQTFDFLKQIKDGFLNLIEKNKKQTKSWDDLNIGSYRLRRPYVLKRAPQI
;
A
#
# COMPACT_ATOMS: atom_id res chain seq x y z
N MET A 1 42.22 1.03 5.34
CA MET A 1 40.80 0.89 4.98
C MET A 1 40.06 2.09 5.54
N GLY A 2 39.73 3.08 4.71
CA GLY A 2 39.13 4.33 5.16
C GLY A 2 37.71 4.11 5.67
N SER A 3 37.41 4.53 6.90
CA SER A 3 36.03 4.64 7.37
C SER A 3 35.33 5.70 6.51
N SER A 4 34.55 5.28 5.51
CA SER A 4 33.71 6.19 4.75
C SER A 4 32.68 6.80 5.69
N MET A 5 32.63 8.13 5.78
CA MET A 5 31.64 8.87 6.59
C MET A 5 30.22 8.52 6.20
N VAL A 6 30.00 8.14 4.93
CA VAL A 6 28.69 7.81 4.38
C VAL A 6 28.12 6.52 4.98
N ARG A 7 28.97 5.56 5.41
CA ARG A 7 28.50 4.35 6.10
C ARG A 7 27.91 4.64 7.48
N ARG A 8 28.28 5.77 8.11
CA ARG A 8 27.87 6.14 9.48
C ARG A 8 26.68 7.10 9.52
N VAL A 9 26.01 7.30 8.39
CA VAL A 9 24.80 8.12 8.32
C VAL A 9 23.70 7.49 9.19
N PRO A 10 22.94 8.29 9.96
CA PRO A 10 21.80 7.77 10.71
C PRO A 10 20.83 7.00 9.83
N LEU A 11 20.24 5.94 10.38
CA LEU A 11 19.42 4.98 9.63
C LEU A 11 18.28 5.65 8.86
N GLU A 12 17.60 6.59 9.52
CA GLU A 12 16.46 7.32 8.95
C GLU A 12 16.90 8.17 7.76
N VAL A 13 18.09 8.78 7.83
CA VAL A 13 18.65 9.57 6.73
C VAL A 13 19.05 8.65 5.57
N ALA A 14 19.63 7.48 5.85
CA ALA A 14 19.92 6.49 4.82
C ALA A 14 18.64 6.00 4.12
N MET A 15 17.56 5.74 4.87
CA MET A 15 16.25 5.39 4.30
C MET A 15 15.68 6.51 3.42
N GLN A 16 15.78 7.77 3.85
CA GLN A 16 15.36 8.92 3.04
C GLN A 16 16.16 9.07 1.74
N ILE A 17 17.49 8.84 1.81
CA ILE A 17 18.35 8.88 0.63
C ILE A 17 17.99 7.76 -0.34
N VAL A 18 17.74 6.54 0.15
CA VAL A 18 17.30 5.41 -0.68
C VAL A 18 15.96 5.71 -1.34
N GLU A 19 15.00 6.29 -0.62
CA GLU A 19 13.72 6.69 -1.21
C GLU A 19 13.90 7.70 -2.34
N ALA A 20 14.77 8.70 -2.15
CA ALA A 20 15.07 9.70 -3.17
C ALA A 20 15.79 9.09 -4.40
N ALA A 21 16.73 8.17 -4.18
CA ALA A 21 17.46 7.50 -5.25
C ALA A 21 16.56 6.59 -6.09
N LYS A 22 15.60 5.89 -5.47
CA LYS A 22 14.61 5.05 -6.17
C LYS A 22 13.80 5.82 -7.21
N LEU A 23 13.51 7.11 -6.98
CA LEU A 23 12.83 7.96 -7.96
C LEU A 23 13.62 8.14 -9.27
N SER A 24 14.92 7.82 -9.26
CA SER A 24 15.81 8.02 -10.40
C SER A 24 16.07 6.72 -11.16
N SER A 25 16.44 5.64 -10.45
CA SER A 25 16.75 4.33 -11.05
C SER A 25 17.00 3.26 -9.97
N ILE A 26 16.50 2.04 -10.18
CA ILE A 26 16.76 0.89 -9.30
C ILE A 26 18.21 0.44 -9.38
N ALA A 27 18.83 0.51 -10.57
CA ALA A 27 20.24 0.15 -10.75
C ALA A 27 21.14 1.08 -9.91
N ASP A 28 20.85 2.37 -9.92
CA ASP A 28 21.59 3.35 -9.11
C ASP A 28 21.37 3.13 -7.62
N THR A 29 20.14 2.77 -7.23
CA THR A 29 19.82 2.40 -5.84
C THR A 29 20.66 1.20 -5.38
N ARG A 30 20.80 0.15 -6.19
CA ARG A 30 21.64 -1.02 -5.87
C ARG A 30 23.12 -0.65 -5.77
N ASN A 31 23.62 0.14 -6.72
CA ASN A 31 25.00 0.61 -6.73
C ASN A 31 25.31 1.43 -5.47
N MET A 32 24.40 2.33 -5.09
CA MET A 32 24.51 3.15 -3.91
C MET A 32 24.53 2.33 -2.62
N LEU A 33 23.56 1.41 -2.45
CA LEU A 33 23.51 0.52 -1.28
C LEU A 33 24.78 -0.31 -1.14
N THR A 34 25.31 -0.80 -2.26
CA THR A 34 26.56 -1.57 -2.30
C THR A 34 27.76 -0.69 -1.96
N ALA A 35 27.89 0.48 -2.58
CA ALA A 35 29.01 1.39 -2.39
C ALA A 35 29.08 1.94 -0.96
N PHE A 36 27.94 2.16 -0.32
CA PHE A 36 27.86 2.64 1.06
C PHE A 36 27.78 1.52 2.09
N GLU A 37 27.77 0.26 1.64
CA GLU A 37 27.59 -0.93 2.47
C GLU A 37 26.34 -0.82 3.37
N TRP A 38 25.29 -0.17 2.86
CA TRP A 38 24.05 0.03 3.58
C TRP A 38 23.19 -1.22 3.52
N ARG A 39 22.83 -1.73 4.70
CA ARG A 39 21.77 -2.72 4.90
C ARG A 39 20.69 -2.09 5.74
N LEU A 40 19.54 -1.83 5.11
CA LEU A 40 18.38 -1.30 5.81
C LEU A 40 17.57 -2.45 6.44
N PRO A 41 16.75 -2.19 7.47
CA PRO A 41 16.02 -3.24 8.16
C PRO A 41 15.00 -3.90 7.25
N ASP A 42 14.72 -5.18 7.47
CA ASP A 42 13.73 -5.91 6.69
C ASP A 42 12.35 -5.25 6.72
N SER A 43 11.97 -4.64 7.86
CA SER A 43 10.70 -3.91 8.00
C SER A 43 10.58 -2.75 7.01
N TYR A 44 11.69 -2.08 6.68
CA TYR A 44 11.72 -1.05 5.65
C TYR A 44 11.38 -1.65 4.28
N TRP A 45 12.07 -2.71 3.88
CA TRP A 45 11.87 -3.35 2.57
C TRP A 45 10.49 -4.01 2.44
N GLN A 46 10.02 -4.66 3.50
CA GLN A 46 8.67 -5.23 3.56
C GLN A 46 7.59 -4.15 3.37
N SER A 47 7.78 -2.95 3.92
CA SER A 47 6.84 -1.83 3.73
C SER A 47 6.78 -1.31 2.29
N LYS A 48 7.80 -1.61 1.47
CA LYS A 48 7.92 -1.17 0.07
C LYS A 48 7.47 -2.22 -0.93
N CYS A 49 7.34 -3.48 -0.51
CA CYS A 49 6.73 -4.52 -1.31
C CYS A 49 5.25 -4.22 -1.56
N ASP A 50 4.83 -4.20 -2.83
CA ASP A 50 3.42 -4.07 -3.23
C ASP A 50 2.67 -5.39 -2.95
N MET A 51 2.32 -5.62 -1.68
CA MET A 51 1.67 -6.84 -1.18
C MET A 51 0.29 -7.07 -1.84
N ASP A 52 -0.33 -6.01 -2.33
CA ASP A 52 -1.63 -6.08 -3.01
C ASP A 52 -1.47 -6.65 -4.43
N LEU A 53 -0.36 -6.29 -5.09
CA LEU A 53 -0.03 -6.79 -6.41
C LEU A 53 0.58 -8.19 -6.39
N ILE A 54 1.44 -8.49 -5.42
CA ILE A 54 2.14 -9.78 -5.26
C ILE A 54 1.76 -10.38 -3.92
N PHE A 55 0.81 -11.32 -3.95
CA PHE A 55 0.18 -11.88 -2.76
C PHE A 55 1.08 -12.88 -2.03
N GLU A 56 2.02 -13.50 -2.75
CA GLU A 56 2.99 -14.45 -2.23
C GLU A 56 3.86 -13.82 -1.13
N TYR A 57 3.99 -12.49 -1.11
CA TYR A 57 4.70 -11.79 -0.05
C TYR A 57 4.04 -11.92 1.32
N ASP A 58 2.70 -11.94 1.37
CA ASP A 58 2.01 -12.09 2.65
C ASP A 58 2.20 -13.50 3.21
N ASP A 59 2.27 -14.50 2.33
CA ASP A 59 2.59 -15.87 2.70
C ASP A 59 4.04 -15.98 3.18
N LEU A 60 4.99 -15.38 2.46
CA LEU A 60 6.39 -15.32 2.88
C LEU A 60 6.57 -14.64 4.24
N ARG A 61 5.84 -13.55 4.52
CA ARG A 61 5.90 -12.86 5.81
C ARG A 61 5.35 -13.71 6.95
N LYS A 62 4.36 -14.56 6.68
CA LYS A 62 3.81 -15.50 7.68
C LYS A 62 4.74 -16.67 7.94
N THR A 63 5.61 -17.00 6.98
CA THR A 63 6.66 -17.98 7.21
C THR A 63 7.79 -17.38 8.04
N ASN A 64 8.37 -18.16 8.95
CA ASN A 64 9.60 -17.76 9.64
C ASN A 64 10.84 -18.07 8.78
N ALA A 65 10.71 -17.96 7.46
CA ALA A 65 11.78 -18.25 6.52
C ALA A 65 12.81 -17.11 6.53
N LEU A 66 14.08 -17.47 6.32
CA LEU A 66 15.14 -16.49 6.08
C LEU A 66 14.95 -15.93 4.67
N VAL A 67 14.42 -14.72 4.57
CA VAL A 67 14.17 -14.01 3.31
C VAL A 67 15.07 -12.79 3.24
N ASP A 68 15.80 -12.63 2.14
CA ASP A 68 16.50 -11.39 1.83
C ASP A 68 15.49 -10.37 1.27
N TRP A 69 14.87 -9.61 2.18
CA TRP A 69 13.84 -8.64 1.83
C TRP A 69 14.36 -7.49 0.97
N GLN A 70 15.63 -7.12 1.14
CA GLN A 70 16.27 -6.09 0.32
C GLN A 70 16.38 -6.54 -1.13
N PHE A 71 16.92 -7.73 -1.36
CA PHE A 71 17.01 -8.31 -2.69
C PHE A 71 15.63 -8.47 -3.32
N LEU A 72 14.68 -9.06 -2.57
CA LEU A 72 13.33 -9.34 -3.05
C LEU A 72 12.60 -8.06 -3.48
N ALA A 73 12.63 -7.02 -2.64
CA ALA A 73 11.98 -5.75 -2.95
C ALA A 73 12.57 -5.10 -4.21
N LEU A 74 13.91 -5.04 -4.32
CA LEU A 74 14.58 -4.41 -5.46
C LEU A 74 14.41 -5.20 -6.76
N ALA A 75 14.49 -6.53 -6.70
CA ALA A 75 14.27 -7.40 -7.87
C ALA A 75 12.85 -7.28 -8.41
N THR A 76 11.87 -7.20 -7.51
CA THR A 76 10.48 -7.00 -7.91
C THR A 76 10.24 -5.63 -8.52
N GLU A 77 10.75 -4.56 -7.90
CA GLU A 77 10.62 -3.22 -8.50
C GLU A 77 11.22 -3.19 -9.91
N GLU A 78 12.37 -3.84 -10.14
CA GLU A 78 13.02 -3.91 -11.45
C GLU A 78 12.16 -4.65 -12.48
N LEU A 79 11.52 -5.75 -12.07
CA LEU A 79 10.58 -6.48 -12.92
C LEU A 79 9.36 -5.61 -13.28
N LEU A 80 8.84 -4.86 -12.30
CA LEU A 80 7.68 -3.97 -12.50
C LEU A 80 8.01 -2.75 -13.38
N GLU A 81 9.26 -2.28 -13.39
CA GLU A 81 9.72 -1.21 -14.29
C GLU A 81 9.88 -1.66 -15.73
N ASN A 82 10.09 -2.96 -15.98
CA ASN A 82 10.20 -3.49 -17.34
C ASN A 82 8.82 -3.57 -18.01
N PRO A 83 8.51 -2.71 -19.00
CA PRO A 83 7.16 -2.66 -19.57
C PRO A 83 6.79 -3.95 -20.29
N GLY A 84 7.76 -4.58 -20.96
CA GLY A 84 7.55 -5.84 -21.67
C GLY A 84 7.23 -6.99 -20.72
N TRP A 85 7.90 -7.08 -19.57
CA TRP A 85 7.58 -8.10 -18.58
C TRP A 85 6.27 -7.78 -17.85
N PHE A 86 6.09 -6.53 -17.41
CA PHE A 86 4.92 -6.10 -16.65
C PHE A 86 3.61 -6.26 -17.43
N ASP A 87 3.62 -5.89 -18.71
CA ASP A 87 2.44 -6.02 -19.58
C ASP A 87 2.11 -7.48 -19.90
N ASN A 88 3.12 -8.33 -20.08
CA ASN A 88 2.93 -9.72 -20.49
C ASN A 88 2.79 -10.72 -19.32
N SER A 89 3.13 -10.34 -18.09
CA SER A 89 2.99 -11.18 -16.90
C SER A 89 1.56 -11.28 -16.37
N GLY A 90 0.64 -10.46 -16.89
CA GLY A 90 -0.72 -10.31 -16.36
C GLY A 90 -0.83 -9.43 -15.11
N LEU A 91 0.30 -8.97 -14.54
CA LEU A 91 0.29 -8.08 -13.38
C LEU A 91 -0.33 -6.72 -13.66
N ARG A 92 -0.21 -6.21 -14.89
CA ARG A 92 -0.93 -4.99 -15.28
C ARG A 92 -2.45 -5.12 -15.12
N ILE A 93 -3.03 -6.23 -15.61
CA ILE A 93 -4.47 -6.49 -15.51
C ILE A 93 -4.87 -6.63 -14.04
N ARG A 94 -4.03 -7.30 -13.24
CA ARG A 94 -4.23 -7.42 -11.79
C ARG A 94 -4.24 -6.06 -11.11
N ARG A 95 -3.24 -5.20 -11.36
CA ARG A 95 -3.17 -3.83 -10.81
C ARG A 95 -4.44 -3.05 -11.17
N GLN A 96 -4.85 -3.07 -12.43
CA GLN A 96 -6.07 -2.39 -12.88
C GLN A 96 -7.32 -2.91 -12.16
N THR A 97 -7.46 -4.23 -12.02
CA THR A 97 -8.58 -4.84 -11.31
C THR A 97 -8.60 -4.42 -9.84
N PHE A 98 -7.43 -4.42 -9.21
CA PHE A 98 -7.29 -4.04 -7.81
C PHE A 98 -7.61 -2.56 -7.59
N ASP A 99 -7.11 -1.67 -8.45
CA ASP A 99 -7.41 -0.24 -8.42
C ASP A 99 -8.91 0.02 -8.57
N PHE A 100 -9.58 -0.72 -9.47
CA PHE A 100 -11.02 -0.62 -9.67
C PHE A 100 -11.80 -1.08 -8.42
N LEU A 101 -11.42 -2.21 -7.82
CA LEU A 101 -12.03 -2.71 -6.59
C LEU A 101 -11.84 -1.73 -5.42
N LYS A 102 -10.65 -1.11 -5.32
CA LYS A 102 -10.36 -0.08 -4.33
C LYS A 102 -11.25 1.14 -4.50
N GLN A 103 -11.42 1.64 -5.72
CA GLN A 103 -12.33 2.75 -6.02
C GLN A 103 -13.78 2.45 -5.63
N ILE A 104 -14.27 1.24 -5.90
CA ILE A 104 -15.62 0.81 -5.50
C ILE A 104 -15.75 0.82 -3.97
N LYS A 105 -14.78 0.22 -3.27
CA LYS A 105 -14.74 0.17 -1.80
C LYS A 105 -14.76 1.57 -1.21
N ASP A 106 -13.91 2.46 -1.69
CA ASP A 106 -13.81 3.84 -1.20
C ASP A 106 -15.10 4.61 -1.47
N GLY A 107 -15.70 4.43 -2.65
CA GLY A 107 -17.02 4.97 -2.97
C GLY A 107 -18.10 4.53 -1.98
N PHE A 108 -18.13 3.24 -1.63
CA PHE A 108 -19.09 2.70 -0.67
C PHE A 108 -18.86 3.21 0.76
N LEU A 109 -17.60 3.26 1.22
CA LEU A 109 -17.26 3.81 2.54
C LEU A 109 -17.67 5.28 2.67
N ASN A 110 -17.43 6.08 1.63
CA ASN A 110 -17.86 7.47 1.57
C ASN A 110 -19.38 7.62 1.69
N LEU A 111 -20.16 6.74 1.04
CA LEU A 111 -21.62 6.72 1.16
C LEU A 111 -22.08 6.36 2.57
N ILE A 112 -21.47 5.36 3.20
CA ILE A 112 -21.76 5.00 4.60
C ILE A 112 -21.48 6.18 5.53
N GLU A 113 -20.36 6.85 5.38
CA GLU A 113 -19.99 7.98 6.24
C GLU A 113 -20.97 9.14 6.09
N LYS A 114 -21.37 9.47 4.86
CA LYS A 114 -22.41 10.48 4.58
C LYS A 114 -23.75 10.12 5.24
N ASN A 115 -24.18 8.86 5.13
CA ASN A 115 -25.41 8.38 5.78
C ASN A 115 -25.33 8.45 7.32
N LYS A 116 -24.17 8.14 7.91
CA LYS A 116 -23.95 8.29 9.37
C LYS A 116 -24.03 9.75 9.82
N LYS A 117 -23.49 10.70 9.04
CA LYS A 117 -23.57 12.14 9.33
C LYS A 117 -25.00 12.66 9.22
N GLN A 118 -25.75 12.21 8.21
CA GLN A 118 -27.15 12.58 8.04
C GLN A 118 -28.02 12.05 9.19
N THR A 119 -27.87 10.79 9.57
CA THR A 119 -28.63 10.21 10.70
C THR A 119 -28.34 10.91 12.02
N LYS A 120 -27.07 11.25 12.31
CA LYS A 120 -26.74 12.08 13.49
C LYS A 120 -27.37 13.47 13.44
N SER A 121 -27.32 14.16 12.31
CA SER A 121 -27.97 15.47 12.14
C SER A 121 -29.49 15.41 12.37
N TRP A 122 -30.15 14.34 11.89
CA TRP A 122 -31.57 14.11 12.16
C TRP A 122 -31.84 13.79 13.63
N ASP A 123 -30.96 13.05 14.31
CA ASP A 123 -31.11 12.75 15.74
C ASP A 123 -30.88 14.03 16.59
N ASP A 124 -29.91 14.87 16.23
CA ASP A 124 -29.60 16.16 16.90
C ASP A 124 -30.75 17.18 16.73
N LEU A 125 -31.41 17.21 15.56
CA LEU A 125 -32.58 18.04 15.30
C LEU A 125 -33.86 17.53 15.99
N ASN A 126 -33.93 16.24 16.35
CA ASN A 126 -35.12 15.62 16.95
C ASN A 126 -35.10 15.57 18.49
N ILE A 127 -34.06 16.08 19.16
CA ILE A 127 -34.04 16.17 20.64
C ILE A 127 -34.96 17.31 21.14
N GLY A 128 -35.41 18.21 20.25
CA GLY A 128 -36.18 19.42 20.62
C GLY A 128 -37.69 19.42 20.34
N SER A 129 -38.24 18.56 19.48
CA SER A 129 -39.67 18.67 19.12
C SER A 129 -40.22 17.42 18.43
N TYR A 130 -41.20 16.80 19.09
CA TYR A 130 -42.22 15.87 18.58
C TYR A 130 -41.79 14.73 17.62
N ARG A 131 -42.00 13.48 18.08
CA ARG A 131 -41.95 12.23 17.29
C ARG A 131 -42.70 12.36 15.96
N LEU A 132 -42.00 12.69 14.88
CA LEU A 132 -42.45 12.39 13.52
C LEU A 132 -41.83 11.07 13.06
N ARG A 133 -42.69 10.19 12.52
CA ARG A 133 -42.32 8.84 12.08
C ARG A 133 -41.16 8.89 11.10
N ARG A 134 -40.14 8.06 11.34
CA ARG A 134 -39.03 7.80 10.39
C ARG A 134 -39.60 7.49 9.00
N PRO A 135 -39.07 8.06 7.90
CA PRO A 135 -39.35 7.54 6.57
C PRO A 135 -38.80 6.12 6.48
N TYR A 136 -39.63 5.21 5.98
CA TYR A 136 -39.32 3.78 5.85
C TYR A 136 -38.05 3.60 5.02
N VAL A 137 -37.01 3.02 5.63
CA VAL A 137 -35.93 2.37 4.87
C VAL A 137 -36.58 1.17 4.19
N LEU A 138 -36.76 1.25 2.87
CA LEU A 138 -37.23 0.14 2.04
C LEU A 138 -36.30 -1.06 2.26
N LYS A 139 -36.74 -2.02 3.08
CA LYS A 139 -36.17 -3.36 3.10
C LYS A 139 -36.41 -3.94 1.70
N ARG A 140 -35.34 -4.15 0.92
CA ARG A 140 -35.46 -4.95 -0.30
C ARG A 140 -36.02 -6.31 0.10
N ALA A 141 -37.13 -6.70 -0.54
CA ALA A 141 -37.69 -8.03 -0.41
C ALA A 141 -36.67 -9.09 -0.89
N PRO A 142 -36.63 -10.28 -0.27
CA PRO A 142 -35.81 -11.38 -0.78
C PRO A 142 -36.39 -11.81 -2.13
N GLN A 143 -35.54 -11.83 -3.16
CA GLN A 143 -35.86 -12.49 -4.43
C GLN A 143 -35.73 -14.00 -4.20
N ILE A 144 -36.73 -14.72 -4.70
CA ILE A 144 -36.96 -16.17 -4.56
C ILE A 144 -35.80 -16.98 -5.14
#